data_AF-A0A2G2DFY2-F1
#
_entry.id   AF-A0A2G2DFY2-F1
#
_cell.length_a   1.000
_cell.length_b   1.000
_cell.length_c   1.000
_cell.angle_alpha   90.00
_cell.angle_beta   90.00
_cell.angle_gamma   90.00
#
_symmetry.space_group_name_H-M   'P 1'
#
loop_
_entity.id
_entity.type
_entity.pdbx_description
1 polymer ?
#
loop_
_entity_poly.entity_id
_entity_poly.type
_entity_poly.pdbx_seq_one_letter_code
_entity_poly.pdbx_strand_id
1 'polypeptide(L)'
;MPDPASPLALRFAGADGVTGKDKFAEGHGLEDMRGLPFLGEALIGFSCDASEMVEAGSHTVFIGEIMDMRISEGAPLVYGQSGFHRLKPL
;
A
#
# COMPACT_ATOMS: atom_id res chain seq x y z
N MET A 1 -5.73 -14.28 -14.15
CA MET A 1 -6.73 -13.19 -14.04
C MET A 1 -6.08 -12.06 -13.28
N PRO A 2 -6.17 -10.81 -13.77
CA PRO A 2 -5.63 -9.66 -13.04
C PRO A 2 -6.29 -9.58 -11.67
N ASP A 3 -5.52 -9.22 -10.67
CA ASP A 3 -6.02 -9.04 -9.32
C ASP A 3 -6.79 -7.71 -9.21
N PRO A 4 -7.92 -7.63 -8.46
CA PRO A 4 -8.70 -6.40 -8.26
C PRO A 4 -7.89 -5.22 -7.76
N ALA A 5 -6.81 -5.43 -7.00
CA ALA A 5 -5.95 -4.35 -6.53
C ALA A 5 -4.97 -3.83 -7.59
N SER A 6 -4.87 -4.47 -8.77
CA SER A 6 -3.91 -4.07 -9.83
C SER A 6 -4.12 -2.63 -10.34
N PRO A 7 -5.35 -2.15 -10.61
CA PRO A 7 -5.58 -0.76 -11.00
C PRO A 7 -5.14 0.24 -9.91
N LEU A 8 -5.44 -0.06 -8.64
CA LEU A 8 -5.02 0.77 -7.51
C LEU A 8 -3.48 0.80 -7.38
N ALA A 9 -2.82 -0.34 -7.55
CA ALA A 9 -1.35 -0.40 -7.57
C ALA A 9 -0.75 0.47 -8.68
N LEU A 10 -1.34 0.45 -9.88
CA LEU A 10 -0.91 1.27 -11.02
C LEU A 10 -1.11 2.77 -10.77
N ARG A 11 -2.21 3.17 -10.14
CA ARG A 11 -2.45 4.56 -9.70
C ARG A 11 -1.36 5.04 -8.74
N PHE A 12 -1.01 4.22 -7.74
CA PHE A 12 0.06 4.56 -6.80
C PHE A 12 1.45 4.56 -7.46
N ALA A 13 1.66 3.77 -8.51
CA ALA A 13 2.84 3.81 -9.37
C ALA A 13 2.88 5.03 -10.33
N GLY A 14 1.80 5.81 -10.43
CA GLY A 14 1.72 7.00 -11.27
C GLY A 14 1.36 6.72 -12.74
N ALA A 15 0.82 5.55 -13.05
CA ALA A 15 0.48 5.16 -14.43
C ALA A 15 -0.63 6.02 -15.08
N ASP A 16 -1.50 6.62 -14.25
CA ASP A 16 -2.61 7.47 -14.67
C ASP A 16 -2.34 8.98 -14.50
N GLY A 17 -1.13 9.34 -14.04
CA GLY A 17 -0.74 10.74 -13.82
C GLY A 17 -1.36 11.40 -12.57
N VAL A 18 -2.12 10.67 -11.75
CA VAL A 18 -2.68 11.19 -10.49
C VAL A 18 -1.58 11.34 -9.44
N THR A 19 -1.59 12.42 -8.67
CA THR A 19 -0.50 12.75 -7.72
C THR A 19 -1.01 13.09 -6.33
N GLY A 20 -0.10 13.04 -5.35
CA GLY A 20 -0.38 13.46 -3.97
C GLY A 20 -1.58 12.75 -3.34
N LYS A 21 -2.40 13.53 -2.63
CA LYS A 21 -3.59 13.03 -1.92
C LYS A 21 -4.68 12.53 -2.86
N ASP A 22 -4.71 12.99 -4.11
CA ASP A 22 -5.73 12.57 -5.08
C ASP A 22 -5.61 11.07 -5.42
N LYS A 23 -4.44 10.46 -5.19
CA LYS A 23 -4.26 9.01 -5.29
C LYS A 23 -5.21 8.24 -4.36
N PHE A 24 -5.59 8.83 -3.23
CA PHE A 24 -6.49 8.22 -2.24
C PHE A 24 -7.97 8.50 -2.52
N ALA A 25 -8.33 9.29 -3.54
CA ALA A 25 -9.73 9.64 -3.79
C ALA A 25 -10.64 8.43 -4.10
N GLU A 26 -10.07 7.37 -4.68
CA GLU A 26 -10.78 6.12 -4.99
C GLU A 26 -10.68 5.08 -3.87
N GLY A 27 -9.72 5.23 -2.95
CA GLY A 27 -9.64 4.42 -1.75
C GLY A 27 -10.61 4.96 -0.73
N HIS A 28 -11.59 4.17 -0.28
CA HIS A 28 -12.50 4.56 0.79
C HIS A 28 -11.70 5.16 1.95
N GLY A 29 -11.83 6.49 2.14
CA GLY A 29 -11.01 7.36 2.98
C GLY A 29 -11.08 6.99 4.46
N LEU A 30 -10.49 5.85 4.76
CA LEU A 30 -10.27 5.34 6.09
C LEU A 30 -9.06 6.07 6.65
N GLU A 31 -9.15 6.55 7.88
CA GLU A 31 -8.03 7.18 8.56
C GLU A 31 -7.80 6.50 9.91
N ASP A 32 -6.57 6.51 10.42
CA ASP A 32 -6.33 6.23 11.84
C ASP A 32 -6.75 7.42 12.72
N MET A 33 -6.55 7.28 14.03
CA MET A 33 -6.80 8.36 15.01
C MET A 33 -5.93 9.61 14.80
N ARG A 34 -4.91 9.56 13.93
CA ARG A 34 -3.99 10.67 13.62
C ARG A 34 -4.32 11.33 12.27
N GLY A 35 -5.34 10.85 11.55
CA GLY A 35 -5.72 11.35 10.23
C GLY A 35 -4.86 10.82 9.09
N LEU A 36 -4.09 9.74 9.31
CA LEU A 36 -3.29 9.11 8.26
C LEU A 36 -4.15 8.15 7.42
N PRO A 37 -4.08 8.23 6.08
CA PRO A 37 -4.98 7.49 5.21
C PRO A 37 -4.61 6.00 5.15
N PHE A 38 -5.64 5.16 5.25
CA PHE A 38 -5.65 3.75 4.92
C PHE A 38 -6.32 3.53 3.57
N LEU A 39 -5.89 2.49 2.88
CA LEU A 39 -6.59 1.99 1.70
C LEU A 39 -7.65 1.00 2.16
N GLY A 40 -8.94 1.31 1.95
CA GLY A 40 -10.05 0.45 2.38
C GLY A 40 -10.02 -0.97 1.80
N GLU A 41 -9.44 -1.14 0.61
CA GLU A 41 -9.32 -2.44 -0.06
C GLU A 41 -8.01 -3.19 0.26
N ALA A 42 -7.16 -2.64 1.13
CA ALA A 42 -5.93 -3.32 1.51
C ALA A 42 -6.22 -4.58 2.34
N LEU A 43 -5.49 -5.66 2.02
CA LEU A 43 -5.46 -6.88 2.84
C LEU A 43 -4.95 -6.58 4.25
N ILE A 44 -3.92 -5.73 4.34
CA ILE A 44 -3.37 -5.23 5.59
C ILE A 44 -2.90 -3.80 5.41
N GLY A 45 -3.15 -2.97 6.43
CA GLY A 45 -2.60 -1.62 6.52
C GLY A 45 -1.93 -1.42 7.88
N PHE A 46 -0.81 -0.71 7.88
CA PHE A 46 -0.10 -0.31 9.08
C PHE A 46 0.03 1.20 9.12
N SER A 47 -0.26 1.78 10.27
CA SER A 47 0.07 3.17 10.56
C SER A 47 1.25 3.20 11.50
N CYS A 48 2.34 3.85 11.11
CA CYS A 48 3.61 3.77 11.82
C CYS A 48 4.18 5.14 12.16
N ASP A 49 4.96 5.22 13.24
CA ASP A 49 5.91 6.30 13.46
C ASP A 49 7.29 5.89 12.92
N ALA A 50 7.91 6.73 12.11
CA ALA A 50 9.26 6.48 11.58
C ALA A 50 10.30 6.65 12.70
N SER A 51 10.68 5.55 13.34
CA SER A 51 11.61 5.53 14.48
C SER A 51 13.06 5.70 14.04
N GLU A 52 13.41 5.26 12.82
CA GLU A 52 14.76 5.40 12.26
C GLU A 52 14.69 5.62 10.74
N MET A 53 15.66 6.40 10.22
CA MET A 53 15.85 6.67 8.80
C MET A 53 17.32 6.47 8.45
N VAL A 54 17.60 5.55 7.53
CA VAL A 54 18.96 5.18 7.11
C VAL A 54 19.14 5.47 5.63
N GLU A 55 20.09 6.34 5.29
CA GLU A 55 20.46 6.63 3.90
C GLU A 55 21.23 5.45 3.29
N ALA A 56 20.73 4.91 2.18
CA ALA A 56 21.25 3.74 1.49
C ALA A 56 21.32 3.98 -0.03
N GLY A 57 22.27 4.83 -0.45
CA GLY A 57 22.49 5.14 -1.86
C GLY A 57 21.36 5.98 -2.45
N SER A 58 20.58 5.41 -3.36
CA SER A 58 19.44 6.10 -3.99
C SER A 58 18.13 6.02 -3.19
N HIS A 59 18.13 5.32 -2.06
CA HIS A 59 16.95 5.09 -1.24
C HIS A 59 17.23 5.37 0.23
N THR A 60 16.21 5.80 0.97
CA THR A 60 16.20 5.84 2.44
C THR A 60 15.42 4.65 2.96
N VAL A 61 16.00 3.89 3.89
CA VAL A 61 15.31 2.83 4.63
C VAL A 61 14.64 3.45 5.85
N PHE A 62 13.32 3.31 5.95
CA PHE A 62 12.54 3.73 7.11
C PHE A 62 12.22 2.51 7.97
N ILE A 63 12.54 2.58 9.27
CA ILE A 63 12.10 1.60 10.27
C ILE A 63 10.97 2.26 11.04
N GLY A 64 9.81 1.58 11.12
CA GLY A 64 8.60 2.14 11.71
C GLY A 64 8.09 1.34 12.90
N GLU A 65 7.73 2.04 13.98
CA GLU A 65 6.96 1.49 15.10
C GLU A 65 5.47 1.47 14.72
N ILE A 66 4.81 0.32 14.83
CA ILE A 66 3.39 0.17 14.46
C ILE A 66 2.53 0.77 15.58
N MET A 67 1.73 1.77 15.23
CA MET A 67 0.83 2.49 16.14
C MET A 67 -0.64 2.08 15.96
N ASP A 68 -1.01 1.66 14.74
CA ASP A 68 -2.34 1.12 14.42
C ASP A 68 -2.22 0.13 13.27
N MET A 69 -3.17 -0.81 13.19
CA MET A 69 -3.24 -1.80 12.12
C MET A 69 -4.67 -2.15 11.74
N ARG A 70 -4.88 -2.46 10.46
CA ARG A 70 -6.13 -3.00 9.95
C ARG A 70 -5.86 -4.25 9.14
N ILE A 71 -6.66 -5.29 9.38
CA ILE A 71 -6.59 -6.56 8.68
C ILE A 71 -7.95 -6.82 8.04
N SER A 72 -7.89 -7.26 6.79
CA SER A 72 -9.03 -7.75 6.02
C SER A 72 -8.76 -9.20 5.60
N GLU A 73 -9.80 -9.91 5.20
CA GLU A 73 -9.69 -11.23 4.58
C GLU A 73 -9.48 -11.10 3.06
N GLY A 74 -8.69 -12.00 2.46
CA GLY A 74 -8.46 -11.99 1.02
C GLY A 74 -7.13 -12.61 0.60
N ALA A 75 -6.86 -12.57 -0.70
CA ALA A 75 -5.58 -12.99 -1.27
C ALA A 75 -4.67 -11.77 -1.50
N PRO A 76 -3.35 -11.88 -1.29
CA PRO A 76 -2.44 -10.77 -1.55
C PRO A 76 -2.22 -10.56 -3.05
N LEU A 77 -2.03 -9.29 -3.43
CA LEU A 77 -1.46 -8.92 -4.72
C LEU A 77 0.04 -9.23 -4.72
N VAL A 78 0.52 -9.97 -5.73
CA VAL A 78 1.95 -10.27 -5.89
C VAL A 78 2.47 -9.62 -7.16
N TYR A 79 3.64 -8.99 -7.08
CA TYR A 79 4.35 -8.46 -8.25
C TYR A 79 5.65 -9.24 -8.48
N GLY A 80 5.85 -9.72 -9.70
CA GLY A 80 7.03 -10.50 -10.07
C GLY A 80 7.15 -10.66 -11.57
N GLN A 81 8.37 -10.73 -12.08
CA GLN A 81 8.64 -10.82 -13.53
C GLN A 81 7.89 -9.73 -14.34
N SER A 82 7.87 -8.50 -13.82
CA SER A 82 7.19 -7.36 -14.44
C SER A 82 5.67 -7.55 -14.66
N GLY A 83 5.01 -8.35 -13.82
CA GLY A 83 3.57 -8.59 -13.89
C GLY A 83 2.92 -8.78 -12.52
N PHE A 84 1.60 -8.56 -12.48
CA PHE A 84 0.76 -8.84 -11.32
C PHE A 84 0.27 -10.28 -11.32
N HIS A 85 0.29 -10.91 -10.15
CA HIS A 85 -0.02 -12.32 -9.93
C HIS A 85 -0.90 -12.52 -8.69
N ARG A 86 -1.47 -13.72 -8.60
CA ARG A 86 -2.11 -14.26 -7.40
C ARG A 86 -1.42 -15.53 -6.97
N LEU A 87 -1.28 -15.72 -5.67
CA LEU A 87 -0.83 -17.00 -5.11
C LEU A 87 -1.93 -18.04 -5.31
N LYS A 88 -1.53 -19.24 -5.72
CA LYS A 88 -2.40 -20.43 -5.69
C LYS A 88 -2.03 -21.26 -4.46
N PRO A 89 -3.02 -21.73 -3.68
CA PRO A 89 -2.78 -22.77 -2.69
C PRO A 89 -2.11 -23.99 -3.32
N LEU A 90 -1.25 -24.66 -2.55
CA LEU A 90 -0.60 -25.91 -2.92
C LEU A 90 -1.61 -27.06 -3.02
#